data_AF-A0A094K2Q3-F1
#
_entry.id   AF-A0A094K2Q3-F1
#
_cell.length_a   1.000
_cell.length_b   1.000
_cell.length_c   1.000
_cell.angle_alpha   90.00
_cell.angle_beta   90.00
_cell.angle_gamma   90.00
#
_symmetry.space_group_name_H-M   'P 1'
#
loop_
_entity.id
_entity.type
_entity.pdbx_description
1 polymer ?
#
loop_
_entity_poly.entity_id
_entity_poly.type
_entity_poly.pdbx_seq_one_letter_code
_entity_poly.pdbx_strand_id
1 'polypeptide(L)'
;AVSAGLQEYVEAVSFQYFIKTRSLISVEEINKQLIFTAEDREETTNMTSNSHDKPPQTWSLKVTPVDYLLGVADLTGELMRLCISSVGNGDIDTPFELSQFLRQIYDGFTFIGNTGPYEVSKKLYTLKQSLAKVENACYTLKVRGSEIPKHMLADVFSTKTELIDQEEGL
;
A
#
# COMPACT_ATOMS: atom_id res chain seq x y z
N ALA A 1 -2.50 2.21 22.65
CA ALA A 1 -3.80 2.79 22.26
C ALA A 1 -3.82 3.27 20.81
N VAL A 2 -2.78 3.97 20.32
CA VAL A 2 -2.79 4.59 18.97
C VAL A 2 -2.21 3.72 17.84
N SER A 3 -1.56 2.60 18.15
CA SER A 3 -0.81 1.76 17.20
C SER A 3 -1.65 1.30 15.99
N ALA A 4 -2.89 0.84 16.20
CA ALA A 4 -3.78 0.46 15.09
C ALA A 4 -4.06 1.62 14.12
N GLY A 5 -4.33 2.82 14.66
CA GLY A 5 -4.55 4.00 13.81
C GLY A 5 -3.29 4.47 13.08
N LEU A 6 -2.11 4.27 13.67
CA LEU A 6 -0.83 4.54 12.99
C LEU A 6 -0.57 3.55 11.86
N GLN A 7 -0.89 2.27 12.05
CA GLN A 7 -0.74 1.24 11.02
C GLN A 7 -1.65 1.53 9.82
N GLU A 8 -2.91 1.85 10.07
CA GLU A 8 -3.87 2.26 9.04
C GLU A 8 -3.41 3.52 8.30
N TYR A 9 -2.88 4.51 9.03
CA TYR A 9 -2.31 5.71 8.42
C TYR A 9 -1.12 5.38 7.52
N VAL A 10 -0.19 4.52 7.97
CA VAL A 10 0.95 4.05 7.17
C VAL A 10 0.47 3.35 5.91
N GLU A 11 -0.49 2.44 6.02
CA GLU A 11 -1.12 1.76 4.88
C GLU A 11 -1.67 2.78 3.87
N ALA A 12 -2.47 3.74 4.34
CA ALA A 12 -3.09 4.75 3.48
C ALA A 12 -2.07 5.64 2.74
N VAL A 13 -1.09 6.20 3.46
CA VAL A 13 -0.10 7.10 2.83
C VAL A 13 0.86 6.35 1.92
N SER A 14 1.23 5.12 2.27
CA SER A 14 2.10 4.29 1.44
C SER A 14 1.38 3.82 0.17
N PHE A 15 0.08 3.51 0.27
CA PHE A 15 -0.74 3.17 -0.90
C PHE A 15 -0.85 4.35 -1.85
N GLN A 16 -1.19 5.54 -1.33
CA GLN A 16 -1.22 6.77 -2.14
C GLN A 16 0.15 7.05 -2.79
N TYR A 17 1.23 6.90 -2.03
CA TYR A 17 2.58 7.16 -2.53
C TYR A 17 2.97 6.20 -3.66
N PHE A 18 2.64 4.91 -3.53
CA PHE A 18 2.83 3.91 -4.59
C PHE A 18 2.02 4.26 -5.84
N ILE A 19 0.76 4.68 -5.69
CA ILE A 19 -0.09 5.10 -6.82
C ILE A 19 0.57 6.24 -7.60
N LYS A 20 1.20 7.19 -6.90
CA LYS A 20 1.83 8.37 -7.52
C LYS A 20 3.23 8.11 -8.07
N THR A 21 4.02 7.25 -7.43
CA THR A 21 5.48 7.18 -7.67
C THR A 21 5.99 5.79 -8.04
N ARG A 22 5.16 4.74 -7.89
CA ARG A 22 5.55 3.32 -8.02
C ARG A 22 6.72 2.93 -7.12
N SER A 23 6.81 3.55 -5.94
CA SER A 23 7.85 3.26 -4.94
C SER A 23 7.25 3.20 -3.53
N LEU A 24 8.05 2.69 -2.58
CA LEU A 24 7.67 2.62 -1.17
C LEU A 24 8.15 3.87 -0.44
N ILE A 25 7.23 4.59 0.22
CA ILE A 25 7.57 5.73 1.07
C ILE A 25 8.35 5.26 2.30
N SER A 26 9.42 5.97 2.67
CA SER A 26 10.22 5.61 3.83
C SER A 26 9.57 6.03 5.16
N VAL A 27 9.92 5.37 6.26
CA VAL A 27 9.44 5.76 7.60
C VAL A 27 9.88 7.18 7.98
N GLU A 28 11.05 7.62 7.52
CA GLU A 28 11.54 8.99 7.70
C GLU A 28 10.69 10.00 6.92
N GLU A 29 10.28 9.66 5.70
CA GLU A 29 9.38 10.50 4.90
C GLU A 29 8.00 10.62 5.53
N ILE A 30 7.45 9.53 6.08
CA ILE A 30 6.20 9.57 6.85
C ILE A 30 6.38 10.45 8.10
N ASN A 31 7.45 10.24 8.87
CA ASN A 31 7.68 10.99 10.11
C ASN A 31 7.90 12.49 9.87
N LYS A 32 8.41 12.91 8.71
CA LYS A 32 8.50 14.32 8.33
C LYS A 32 7.13 14.98 8.14
N GLN A 33 6.11 14.22 7.72
CA GLN A 33 4.74 14.70 7.54
C GLN A 33 3.99 14.84 8.88
N LEU A 34 4.50 14.23 9.95
CA LEU A 34 3.88 14.21 11.27
C LEU A 34 4.55 15.20 12.24
N ILE A 35 5.07 16.31 11.70
CA ILE A 35 5.59 17.46 12.45
C ILE A 35 4.58 18.59 12.29
N PHE A 36 4.06 19.08 13.40
CA PHE A 36 3.03 20.11 13.47
C PHE A 36 3.57 21.32 14.22
N THR A 37 3.42 22.50 13.65
CA THR A 37 3.86 23.76 14.24
C THR A 37 2.66 24.59 14.69
N ALA A 38 2.85 25.47 15.65
CA ALA A 38 1.78 26.35 16.14
C ALA A 38 1.19 27.27 15.05
N GLU A 39 1.95 27.53 13.98
CA GLU A 39 1.53 28.35 12.83
C GLU A 39 0.51 27.63 11.93
N ASP A 40 0.49 26.28 11.93
CA ASP A 40 -0.48 25.47 11.17
C ASP A 40 -1.93 25.60 11.71
N ARG A 41 -2.13 26.29 12.84
CA ARG A 41 -3.45 26.53 13.46
C ARG A 41 -4.18 27.79 12.96
N GLU A 42 -3.53 28.67 12.20
CA GLU A 42 -4.03 30.03 11.96
C GLU A 42 -5.03 30.21 10.79
N GLU A 43 -5.65 29.15 10.25
CA GLU A 43 -6.74 29.35 9.26
C GLU A 43 -8.13 29.67 9.88
N THR A 44 -8.31 29.62 11.22
CA THR A 44 -9.65 29.84 11.82
C THR A 44 -9.79 30.83 12.98
N THR A 45 -8.74 31.52 13.42
CA THR A 45 -8.90 32.51 14.50
C THR A 45 -8.07 33.76 14.30
N ASN A 46 -8.69 34.77 13.66
CA ASN A 46 -8.34 36.16 13.89
C ASN A 46 -8.55 36.48 15.38
N MET A 47 -7.50 36.79 16.13
CA MET A 47 -7.49 37.83 17.18
C MET A 47 -6.06 38.08 17.68
N THR A 48 -5.70 39.35 17.64
CA THR A 48 -4.51 40.02 18.13
C THR A 48 -4.14 39.71 19.59
N SER A 49 -2.85 39.54 19.89
CA SER A 49 -2.16 40.35 20.92
C SER A 49 -0.66 40.03 21.06
N ASN A 50 0.12 41.10 21.29
CA ASN A 50 1.56 41.16 21.55
C ASN A 50 2.04 40.26 22.71
N SER A 51 3.15 39.54 22.56
CA SER A 51 4.38 39.63 23.39
C SER A 51 5.33 38.41 23.26
N HIS A 52 6.62 38.73 23.03
CA HIS A 52 7.88 38.05 23.41
C HIS A 52 8.15 36.55 23.11
N ASP A 53 9.14 36.32 22.22
CA ASP A 53 10.21 35.30 22.27
C ASP A 53 9.89 33.92 22.88
N LYS A 54 8.80 33.28 22.46
CA LYS A 54 8.65 31.83 22.63
C LYS A 54 8.98 31.16 21.30
N PRO A 55 9.94 30.21 21.25
CA PRO A 55 10.14 29.43 20.04
C PRO A 55 8.80 28.77 19.66
N PRO A 56 8.45 28.74 18.37
CA PRO A 56 7.17 28.21 17.91
C PRO A 56 6.98 26.80 18.45
N GLN A 57 5.87 26.58 19.14
CA GLN A 57 5.59 25.29 19.75
C GLN A 57 5.44 24.25 18.65
N THR A 58 6.30 23.22 18.69
CA THR A 58 6.33 22.14 17.69
C THR A 58 5.93 20.84 18.37
N TRP A 59 5.01 20.11 17.77
CA TRP A 59 4.60 18.77 18.17
C TRP A 59 4.99 17.79 17.07
N SER A 60 5.48 16.61 17.44
CA SER A 60 5.80 15.56 16.47
C SER A 60 5.25 14.22 16.94
N LEU A 61 4.73 13.45 16.00
CA LEU A 61 4.37 12.05 16.21
C LEU A 61 5.30 11.17 15.38
N LYS A 62 5.90 10.15 16.00
CA LYS A 62 6.80 9.22 15.31
C LYS A 62 6.15 7.85 15.16
N VAL A 63 6.08 7.38 13.93
CA VAL A 63 5.75 6.00 13.59
C VAL A 63 6.91 5.11 14.03
N THR A 64 6.59 4.07 14.80
CA THR A 64 7.61 3.09 15.21
C THR A 64 7.96 2.17 14.04
N PRO A 65 9.17 1.57 14.01
CA PRO A 65 9.51 0.60 12.97
C PRO A 65 8.52 -0.57 12.88
N VAL A 66 7.94 -0.97 14.02
CA VAL A 66 6.95 -2.06 14.07
C VAL A 66 5.62 -1.61 13.46
N ASP A 67 5.11 -0.43 13.80
CA ASP A 67 3.88 0.11 13.20
C ASP A 67 4.04 0.31 11.69
N TYR A 68 5.23 0.76 11.26
CA TYR A 68 5.56 0.88 9.85
C TYR A 68 5.52 -0.48 9.14
N LEU A 69 6.21 -1.49 9.67
CA LEU A 69 6.22 -2.84 9.08
C LEU A 69 4.82 -3.46 9.04
N LEU A 70 4.01 -3.28 10.08
CA LEU A 70 2.65 -3.83 10.10
C LEU A 70 1.74 -3.12 9.07
N GLY A 71 1.80 -1.79 8.97
CA GLY A 71 1.05 -1.04 7.96
C GLY A 71 1.50 -1.35 6.52
N VAL A 72 2.81 -1.53 6.28
CA VAL A 72 3.33 -1.95 4.97
C VAL A 72 2.93 -3.39 4.64
N ALA A 73 2.78 -4.26 5.65
CA ALA A 73 2.26 -5.59 5.40
C ALA A 73 0.79 -5.55 4.95
N ASP A 74 -0.03 -4.69 5.57
CA ASP A 74 -1.44 -4.52 5.19
C ASP A 74 -1.61 -3.84 3.82
N LEU A 75 -0.75 -2.88 3.49
CA LEU A 75 -0.61 -2.30 2.14
C LEU A 75 -0.55 -3.38 1.05
N THR A 76 0.13 -4.51 1.29
CA THR A 76 0.27 -5.55 0.26
C THR A 76 -1.06 -6.21 -0.10
N GLY A 77 -2.02 -6.19 0.82
CA GLY A 77 -3.40 -6.59 0.58
C GLY A 77 -4.12 -5.63 -0.37
N GLU A 78 -3.97 -4.32 -0.16
CA GLU A 78 -4.54 -3.28 -1.03
C GLU A 78 -3.91 -3.28 -2.43
N LEU A 79 -2.60 -3.49 -2.52
CA LEU A 79 -1.90 -3.59 -3.79
C LEU A 79 -2.31 -4.83 -4.58
N MET A 80 -2.57 -5.95 -3.89
CA MET A 80 -3.17 -7.13 -4.52
C MET A 80 -4.58 -6.80 -5.05
N ARG A 81 -5.43 -6.13 -4.26
CA ARG A 81 -6.78 -5.72 -4.72
C ARG A 81 -6.70 -4.81 -5.95
N LEU A 82 -5.78 -3.84 -5.94
CA LEU A 82 -5.51 -2.97 -7.07
C LEU A 82 -5.08 -3.78 -8.31
N CYS A 83 -4.21 -4.78 -8.14
CA CYS A 83 -3.79 -5.65 -9.23
C CYS A 83 -4.99 -6.35 -9.87
N ILE A 84 -5.82 -7.03 -9.08
CA ILE A 84 -6.96 -7.79 -9.60
C ILE A 84 -7.98 -6.86 -10.26
N SER A 85 -8.26 -5.71 -9.66
CA SER A 85 -9.15 -4.70 -10.25
C SER A 85 -8.61 -4.17 -11.58
N SER A 86 -7.30 -3.90 -11.68
CA SER A 86 -6.68 -3.43 -12.91
C SER A 86 -6.80 -4.45 -14.05
N VAL A 87 -6.57 -5.74 -13.75
CA VAL A 87 -6.77 -6.84 -14.72
C VAL A 87 -8.22 -6.90 -15.21
N GLY A 88 -9.18 -6.80 -14.28
CA GLY A 88 -10.61 -6.82 -14.61
C GLY A 88 -11.03 -5.66 -15.53
N ASN A 89 -10.35 -4.52 -15.42
CA ASN A 89 -10.55 -3.33 -16.26
C ASN A 89 -9.72 -3.36 -17.57
N GLY A 90 -9.02 -4.46 -17.86
CA GLY A 90 -8.23 -4.62 -19.07
C GLY A 90 -6.83 -3.99 -19.04
N ASP A 91 -6.35 -3.53 -17.88
CA ASP A 91 -4.97 -3.07 -17.71
C ASP A 91 -4.02 -4.27 -17.72
N ILE A 92 -3.02 -4.20 -18.60
CA ILE A 92 -2.03 -5.25 -18.81
C ILE A 92 -0.62 -4.86 -18.34
N ASP A 93 -0.42 -3.62 -17.88
CA ASP A 93 0.88 -3.08 -17.47
C ASP A 93 0.97 -3.01 -15.94
N THR A 94 -0.03 -2.41 -15.29
CA THR A 94 -0.09 -2.25 -13.81
C THR A 94 0.12 -3.56 -13.03
N PRO A 95 -0.43 -4.72 -13.45
CA PRO A 95 -0.20 -5.99 -12.75
C PRO A 95 1.27 -6.39 -12.65
N PHE A 96 2.07 -6.17 -13.70
CA PHE A 96 3.49 -6.53 -13.70
C PHE A 96 4.31 -5.59 -12.81
N GLU A 97 3.98 -4.29 -12.81
CA GLU A 97 4.58 -3.31 -11.90
C GLU A 97 4.31 -3.69 -10.43
N LEU A 98 3.05 -4.04 -10.13
CA LEU A 98 2.64 -4.50 -8.80
C LEU A 98 3.34 -5.82 -8.42
N SER A 99 3.47 -6.77 -9.33
CA SER A 99 4.19 -8.02 -9.08
C SER A 99 5.65 -7.78 -8.73
N GLN A 100 6.34 -6.91 -9.48
CA GLN A 100 7.72 -6.55 -9.17
C GLN A 100 7.83 -5.91 -7.79
N PHE A 101 6.95 -4.96 -7.48
CA PHE A 101 6.98 -4.26 -6.20
C PHE A 101 6.67 -5.18 -5.00
N LEU A 102 5.65 -6.05 -5.12
CA LEU A 102 5.31 -7.00 -4.06
C LEU A 102 6.41 -8.03 -3.81
N ARG A 103 7.15 -8.46 -4.86
CA ARG A 103 8.33 -9.33 -4.68
C ARG A 103 9.39 -8.65 -3.83
N GLN A 104 9.71 -7.38 -4.12
CA GLN A 104 10.69 -6.63 -3.34
C GLN A 104 10.28 -6.46 -1.87
N ILE A 105 8.99 -6.20 -1.61
CA ILE A 105 8.47 -6.16 -0.25
C ILE A 105 8.61 -7.54 0.42
N TYR A 106 8.18 -8.61 -0.26
CA TYR A 106 8.29 -9.97 0.26
C TYR A 106 9.73 -10.37 0.60
N ASP A 107 10.68 -10.05 -0.29
CA ASP A 107 12.11 -10.28 -0.06
C ASP A 107 12.60 -9.50 1.18
N GLY A 108 12.14 -8.26 1.37
CA GLY A 108 12.42 -7.48 2.57
C GLY A 108 11.88 -8.12 3.86
N PHE A 109 10.63 -8.59 3.87
CA PHE A 109 10.05 -9.24 5.04
C PHE A 109 10.70 -10.60 5.34
N THR A 110 11.06 -11.37 4.31
CA THR A 110 11.78 -12.63 4.49
C THR A 110 13.20 -12.41 4.99
N PHE A 111 13.86 -11.32 4.57
CA PHE A 111 15.17 -10.91 5.09
C PHE A 111 15.14 -10.60 6.59
N ILE A 112 14.09 -9.93 7.07
CA ILE A 112 13.88 -9.72 8.51
C ILE A 112 13.67 -11.08 9.21
N GLY A 113 12.82 -11.94 8.62
CA GLY A 113 12.60 -13.30 9.09
C GLY A 113 12.20 -13.35 10.57
N ASN A 114 12.86 -14.23 11.33
CA ASN A 114 12.58 -14.45 12.76
C ASN A 114 13.28 -13.45 13.70
N THR A 115 13.98 -12.45 13.15
CA THR A 115 14.61 -11.39 13.97
C THR A 115 13.64 -10.27 14.34
N GLY A 116 12.49 -10.21 13.66
CA GLY A 116 11.44 -9.22 13.90
C GLY A 116 10.43 -9.63 14.98
N PRO A 117 9.52 -8.72 15.35
CA PRO A 117 8.40 -9.03 16.25
C PRO A 117 7.50 -10.14 15.69
N TYR A 118 6.91 -10.92 16.59
CA TYR A 118 6.04 -12.05 16.25
C TYR A 118 4.86 -11.66 15.34
N GLU A 119 4.32 -10.46 15.53
CA GLU A 119 3.24 -9.89 14.74
C GLU A 119 3.64 -9.72 13.26
N VAL A 120 4.88 -9.30 13.01
CA VAL A 120 5.43 -9.17 11.64
C VAL A 120 5.57 -10.55 11.00
N SER A 121 6.02 -11.55 11.75
CA SER A 121 6.11 -12.94 11.25
C SER A 121 4.74 -13.52 10.90
N LYS A 122 3.66 -13.18 11.62
CA LYS A 122 2.30 -13.60 11.24
C LYS A 122 1.88 -12.99 9.90
N LYS A 123 2.18 -11.71 9.69
CA LYS A 123 1.81 -11.01 8.46
C LYS A 123 2.51 -11.58 7.23
N LEU A 124 3.69 -12.19 7.38
CA LEU A 124 4.41 -12.85 6.28
C LEU A 124 3.58 -13.94 5.58
N TYR A 125 2.71 -14.66 6.31
CA TYR A 125 1.81 -15.65 5.70
C TYR A 125 0.82 -14.98 4.73
N THR A 126 0.11 -13.95 5.20
CA THR A 126 -0.87 -13.21 4.37
C THR A 126 -0.20 -12.48 3.22
N LEU A 127 0.99 -11.93 3.44
CA LEU A 127 1.82 -11.32 2.40
C LEU A 127 2.15 -12.33 1.30
N LYS A 128 2.57 -13.55 1.66
CA LYS A 128 2.85 -14.62 0.69
C LYS A 128 1.62 -14.97 -0.15
N GLN A 129 0.44 -15.01 0.46
CA GLN A 129 -0.83 -15.25 -0.26
C GLN A 129 -1.14 -14.11 -1.24
N SER A 130 -0.95 -12.86 -0.82
CA SER A 130 -1.17 -11.67 -1.66
C SER A 130 -0.22 -11.67 -2.86
N LEU A 131 1.07 -11.95 -2.63
CA LEU A 131 2.06 -12.10 -3.69
C LEU A 131 1.67 -13.21 -4.68
N ALA A 132 1.29 -14.40 -4.18
CA ALA A 132 0.90 -15.51 -5.04
C ALA A 132 -0.30 -15.16 -5.94
N LYS A 133 -1.28 -14.43 -5.43
CA LYS A 133 -2.43 -13.97 -6.23
C LYS A 133 -2.00 -13.02 -7.35
N VAL A 134 -1.13 -12.06 -7.05
CA VAL A 134 -0.60 -11.11 -8.04
C VAL A 134 0.26 -11.81 -9.10
N GLU A 135 1.13 -12.75 -8.70
CA GLU A 135 1.94 -13.52 -9.65
C GLU A 135 1.10 -14.40 -10.57
N ASN A 136 0.03 -15.03 -10.04
CA ASN A 136 -0.91 -15.81 -10.85
C ASN A 136 -1.67 -14.94 -11.85
N ALA A 137 -2.03 -13.71 -11.47
CA ALA A 137 -2.64 -12.75 -12.39
C ALA A 137 -1.69 -12.40 -13.55
N CYS A 138 -0.42 -12.08 -13.24
CA CYS A 138 0.61 -11.79 -14.24
C CYS A 138 0.88 -13.00 -15.15
N TYR A 139 0.95 -14.20 -14.59
CA TYR A 139 1.10 -15.44 -15.34
C TYR A 139 -0.05 -15.62 -16.34
N THR A 140 -1.30 -15.45 -15.87
CA THR A 140 -2.48 -15.61 -16.72
C THR A 140 -2.51 -14.58 -17.85
N LEU A 141 -2.19 -13.31 -17.54
CA LEU A 141 -2.04 -12.25 -18.54
C LEU A 141 -0.98 -12.61 -19.58
N LYS A 142 0.19 -13.10 -19.14
CA LYS A 142 1.28 -13.42 -20.03
C LYS A 142 0.96 -14.57 -20.98
N VAL A 143 0.35 -15.64 -20.48
CA VAL A 143 -0.05 -16.80 -21.29
C VAL A 143 -1.09 -16.37 -22.33
N ARG A 144 -2.20 -15.76 -21.89
CA ARG A 144 -3.28 -15.34 -22.80
C ARG A 144 -2.86 -14.27 -23.78
N GLY A 145 -2.06 -13.30 -23.33
CA GLY A 145 -1.50 -12.25 -24.17
C GLY A 145 -0.48 -12.74 -25.21
N SER A 146 0.01 -13.97 -25.07
CA SER A 146 0.89 -14.62 -26.05
C SER A 146 0.11 -15.51 -27.03
N GLU A 147 -1.15 -15.87 -26.73
CA GLU A 147 -2.01 -16.72 -27.56
C GLU A 147 -3.04 -15.91 -28.37
N ILE A 148 -3.54 -14.80 -27.83
CA ILE A 148 -4.63 -13.99 -28.40
C ILE A 148 -4.10 -12.62 -28.83
N PRO A 149 -4.43 -12.13 -30.05
CA PRO A 149 -4.04 -10.80 -30.51
C PRO A 149 -4.44 -9.72 -29.48
N LYS A 150 -3.51 -8.79 -29.18
CA LYS A 150 -3.63 -7.82 -28.08
C LYS A 150 -4.97 -7.06 -28.01
N HIS A 151 -5.66 -6.86 -29.16
CA HIS A 151 -6.93 -6.15 -29.23
C HIS A 151 -8.14 -6.96 -28.70
N MET A 152 -8.05 -8.29 -28.55
CA MET A 152 -9.13 -9.13 -28.03
C MET A 152 -8.93 -9.57 -26.57
N LEU A 153 -7.89 -9.07 -25.90
CA LEU A 153 -7.59 -9.47 -24.52
C LEU A 153 -8.60 -8.91 -23.52
N ALA A 154 -9.05 -7.67 -23.70
CA ALA A 154 -10.02 -7.04 -22.80
C ALA A 154 -11.31 -7.86 -22.67
N ASP A 155 -11.87 -8.34 -23.79
CA ASP A 155 -13.11 -9.11 -23.80
C ASP A 155 -13.01 -10.44 -23.03
N VAL A 156 -11.84 -11.11 -23.09
CA VAL A 156 -11.63 -12.41 -22.42
C VAL A 156 -11.52 -12.26 -20.90
N PHE A 157 -11.00 -11.15 -20.41
CA PHE A 157 -10.90 -10.90 -18.97
C PHE A 157 -12.20 -10.38 -18.37
N SER A 158 -12.96 -9.53 -19.08
CA SER A 158 -14.31 -9.11 -18.66
C SER A 158 -15.25 -10.30 -18.49
N THR A 159 -15.23 -11.25 -19.44
CA THR A 159 -16.10 -12.45 -19.39
C THR A 159 -15.78 -13.37 -18.20
N LYS A 160 -14.51 -13.42 -17.74
CA LYS A 160 -14.13 -14.29 -16.61
C LYS A 160 -14.46 -13.67 -15.26
N THR A 161 -14.40 -12.34 -15.12
CA THR A 161 -14.80 -11.64 -13.88
C THR A 161 -16.28 -11.87 -13.57
N GLU A 162 -17.16 -11.84 -14.59
CA GLU A 162 -18.58 -12.14 -14.42
C GLU A 162 -18.88 -13.57 -13.93
N LEU A 163 -18.02 -14.53 -14.30
CA LEU A 163 -18.17 -15.94 -13.89
C LEU A 163 -17.66 -16.20 -12.46
N ILE A 164 -16.64 -15.46 -12.02
CA ILE A 164 -16.06 -15.62 -10.67
C ILE A 164 -16.99 -15.00 -9.61
N ASP A 165 -17.60 -13.86 -9.91
CA ASP A 165 -18.60 -13.22 -9.01
C ASP A 165 -19.88 -14.07 -8.84
N GLN A 166 -20.19 -14.95 -9.79
CA GLN A 166 -21.32 -15.89 -9.65
C GLN A 166 -21.01 -17.12 -8.78
N GLU A 167 -19.73 -17.52 -8.65
CA GLU A 167 -19.34 -18.68 -7.83
C GLU A 167 -19.14 -18.33 -6.35
N GLU A 168 -18.78 -17.10 -5.99
CA GLU A 168 -18.63 -16.68 -4.58
C GLU A 168 -19.97 -16.28 -3.92
N GLY A 169 -21.08 -16.30 -4.68
CA GLY A 169 -22.43 -15.95 -4.22
C GLY A 169 -23.38 -17.11 -3.88
N LEU A 170 -22.87 -18.35 -3.81
CA LEU A 170 -23.64 -19.57 -3.50
C LEU A 170 -23.13 -20.28 -2.24
#